data_AF-A0A8T8CAB0-F1
#
_entry.id   AF-A0A8T8CAB0-F1
#
_cell.length_a   1.000
_cell.length_b   1.000
_cell.length_c   1.000
_cell.angle_alpha   90.00
_cell.angle_beta   90.00
_cell.angle_gamma   90.00
#
_symmetry.space_group_name_H-M   'P 1'
#
loop_
_entity.id
_entity.type
_entity.pdbx_description
1 polymer ?
#
loop_
_entity_poly.entity_id
_entity_poly.type
_entity_poly.pdbx_seq_one_letter_code
_entity_poly.pdbx_strand_id
1 'polypeptide(L)'
;MSLAKSFESALNLGALTEAWLRTIKPLLKTQPFELGVKVKLNNAASVVAPGALVANVVRQSGMSWDERPVRVLLLGSDPLIRFDKSKWASLAGCFLGAPGAVEILYTFDENADSEFSKLATALNLPACSVLTHEEAAKSGFSKVDLAIWVHPAAESADEGEALNTSTAMALAIKQGVPVYSASFNEVDLHTQNFLIHHHAVQLQPLGGTIARGAPSINRYGISTFGLGVEGGWGAILAKIEPAQQAGDPIEAALVRTAMRLVCAEGALHTSWTLGQRINGVAFNRIIPLGLLGNMAIDPSTGHVFQKNEDSRDLRVVGHLWDSELKQMPSSKRELLLWACRIKLAFQTELPKEDARRKEAIASLEQGFNDGIVVAAVALARCYETSKADGSDVTSRLWQNKAGALHPLSSYGLAYEALGSGDTAAVERYLRIAVAFGYPIAMTDLGKMLCGSEREDEGLALLNEAASRKDPEANYELGELSAKGGDLQGALDFLRSAWTYGHFEAAALARQVADYMLEQGIGKRSMIKREAKEIAAFQKKLDTRLVANAS
;
A
#
# COMPACT_ATOMS: atom_id res chain seq x y z
N MET A 1 18.69 22.24 -30.65
CA MET A 1 17.24 21.99 -30.75
C MET A 1 16.57 22.68 -29.57
N SER A 2 15.67 23.65 -29.78
CA SER A 2 14.89 24.24 -28.68
C SER A 2 13.48 23.65 -28.68
N LEU A 3 13.00 23.25 -27.50
CA LEU A 3 11.67 22.68 -27.28
C LEU A 3 10.88 23.47 -26.21
N ALA A 4 11.33 24.67 -25.84
CA ALA A 4 10.73 25.49 -24.79
C ALA A 4 9.22 25.70 -24.97
N LYS A 5 8.79 26.17 -26.15
CA LYS A 5 7.37 26.38 -26.43
C LYS A 5 6.55 25.09 -26.33
N SER A 6 7.11 23.97 -26.79
CA SER A 6 6.45 22.66 -26.70
C SER A 6 6.37 22.19 -25.25
N PHE A 7 7.42 22.39 -24.47
CA PHE A 7 7.45 22.07 -23.05
C PHE A 7 6.43 22.90 -22.27
N GLU A 8 6.34 24.21 -22.48
CA GLU A 8 5.37 25.07 -21.80
C GLU A 8 3.92 24.68 -22.10
N SER A 9 3.62 24.40 -23.36
CA SER A 9 2.25 24.12 -23.83
C SER A 9 1.83 22.65 -23.74
N ALA A 10 2.76 21.70 -23.59
CA ALA A 10 2.44 20.29 -23.48
C ALA A 10 1.60 19.99 -22.23
N LEU A 11 0.47 19.34 -22.44
CA LEU A 11 -0.44 18.93 -21.36
C LEU A 11 0.13 17.75 -20.56
N ASN A 12 0.89 16.86 -21.21
CA ASN A 12 1.47 15.67 -20.61
C ASN A 12 2.73 15.21 -21.36
N LEU A 13 3.38 14.15 -20.86
CA LEU A 13 4.57 13.54 -21.47
C LEU A 13 4.33 13.14 -22.94
N GLY A 14 3.20 12.52 -23.25
CA GLY A 14 2.90 12.07 -24.62
C GLY A 14 2.91 13.21 -25.64
N ALA A 15 2.26 14.34 -25.32
CA ALA A 15 2.26 15.53 -26.17
C ALA A 15 3.68 16.11 -26.35
N LEU A 16 4.49 16.11 -25.27
CA LEU A 16 5.88 16.54 -25.33
C LEU A 16 6.74 15.61 -26.20
N THR A 17 6.57 14.29 -26.04
CA THR A 17 7.26 13.28 -26.84
C THR A 17 6.89 13.39 -28.31
N GLU A 18 5.63 13.63 -28.67
CA GLU A 18 5.25 13.89 -30.06
C GLU A 18 5.96 15.11 -30.65
N ALA A 19 6.04 16.21 -29.89
CA ALA A 19 6.73 17.41 -30.34
C ALA A 19 8.23 17.17 -30.53
N TRP A 20 8.86 16.44 -29.60
CA TRP A 20 10.25 16.00 -29.72
C TRP A 20 10.46 15.11 -30.96
N LEU A 21 9.60 14.11 -31.17
CA LEU A 21 9.64 13.22 -32.35
C LEU A 21 9.55 13.99 -33.67
N ARG A 22 8.65 14.98 -33.76
CA ARG A 22 8.54 15.85 -34.95
C ARG A 22 9.84 16.61 -35.22
N THR A 23 10.53 17.03 -34.16
CA THR A 23 11.76 17.81 -34.25
C THR A 23 12.96 16.96 -34.67
N ILE A 24 13.04 15.70 -34.25
CA ILE A 24 14.13 14.80 -34.65
C ILE A 24 13.86 14.06 -35.97
N LYS A 25 12.61 14.05 -36.46
CA LYS A 25 12.22 13.37 -37.71
C LYS A 25 13.07 13.76 -38.94
N PRO A 26 13.49 15.02 -39.15
CA PRO A 26 14.39 15.37 -40.24
C PRO A 26 15.77 14.71 -40.10
N LEU A 27 16.35 14.68 -38.89
CA LEU A 27 17.63 14.00 -38.61
C LEU A 27 17.55 12.51 -38.95
N LEU A 28 16.46 11.86 -38.53
CA LEU A 28 16.20 10.44 -38.83
C LEU A 28 16.06 10.14 -40.32
N LYS A 29 15.71 11.14 -41.16
CA LYS A 29 15.62 10.99 -42.62
C LYS A 29 16.95 11.23 -43.33
N THR A 30 17.76 12.18 -42.84
CA THR A 30 19.02 12.60 -43.49
C THR A 30 20.21 11.72 -43.13
N GLN A 31 20.16 11.06 -41.98
CA GLN A 31 21.14 10.05 -41.57
C GLN A 31 20.35 8.78 -41.21
N PRO A 32 20.09 7.90 -42.19
CA PRO A 32 19.55 6.57 -41.90
C PRO A 32 20.65 5.76 -41.20
N PHE A 33 20.93 6.07 -39.94
CA PHE A 33 21.68 5.17 -39.08
C PHE A 33 20.90 3.84 -39.03
N GLU A 34 21.61 2.73 -38.85
CA GLU A 34 21.02 1.49 -38.36
C GLU A 34 20.53 1.69 -36.92
N LEU A 35 19.47 2.48 -36.77
CA LEU A 35 18.62 2.41 -35.60
C LEU A 35 18.00 1.02 -35.68
N GLY A 36 18.50 0.09 -34.87
CA GLY A 36 17.93 -1.25 -34.72
C GLY A 36 16.48 -1.25 -34.25
N VAL A 37 15.90 -0.06 -33.97
CA VAL A 37 14.57 0.15 -33.40
C VAL A 37 13.83 1.25 -34.14
N LYS A 38 12.57 0.97 -34.52
CA LYS A 38 11.63 2.01 -34.98
C LYS A 38 11.20 2.85 -33.79
N VAL A 39 11.68 4.10 -33.70
CA VAL A 39 11.27 5.04 -32.65
C VAL A 39 9.77 5.33 -32.79
N LYS A 40 8.97 4.85 -31.83
CA LYS A 40 7.52 5.08 -31.72
C LYS A 40 7.22 5.85 -30.44
N LEU A 41 6.07 6.52 -30.39
CA LEU A 41 5.64 7.34 -29.25
C LEU A 41 5.75 6.61 -27.91
N ASN A 42 5.21 5.39 -27.82
CA ASN A 42 5.17 4.63 -26.56
C ASN A 42 6.57 4.29 -26.02
N ASN A 43 7.51 3.93 -26.89
CA ASN A 43 8.87 3.58 -26.47
C ASN A 43 9.74 4.83 -26.27
N ALA A 44 9.43 5.93 -26.97
CA ALA A 44 10.17 7.19 -26.87
C ALA A 44 9.82 8.02 -25.62
N ALA A 45 8.65 7.82 -25.03
CA ALA A 45 8.24 8.57 -23.84
C ALA A 45 9.22 8.38 -22.68
N SER A 46 9.68 7.15 -22.47
CA SER A 46 10.60 6.76 -21.41
C SER A 46 11.95 7.47 -21.48
N VAL A 47 12.45 7.78 -22.67
CA VAL A 47 13.73 8.51 -22.85
C VAL A 47 13.55 10.04 -22.85
N VAL A 48 12.33 10.54 -22.98
CA VAL A 48 12.01 11.98 -22.87
C VAL A 48 11.75 12.37 -21.41
N ALA A 49 11.19 11.46 -20.61
CA ALA A 49 10.78 11.72 -19.23
C ALA A 49 11.89 12.27 -18.31
N PRO A 50 13.14 11.74 -18.31
CA PRO A 50 14.18 12.25 -17.42
C PRO A 50 14.51 13.72 -17.63
N GLY A 51 14.70 14.14 -18.88
CA GLY A 51 14.97 15.55 -19.20
C GLY A 51 13.79 16.45 -18.87
N ALA A 52 12.55 15.97 -19.06
CA ALA A 52 11.35 16.72 -18.74
C ALA A 52 11.17 16.92 -17.21
N LEU A 53 11.46 15.88 -16.41
CA LEU A 53 11.49 15.98 -14.96
C LEU A 53 12.52 17.00 -14.49
N VAL A 54 13.78 16.88 -14.96
CA VAL A 54 14.85 17.81 -14.58
C VAL A 54 14.49 19.24 -14.96
N ALA A 55 14.04 19.48 -16.19
CA ALA A 55 13.61 20.83 -16.62
C ALA A 55 12.47 21.37 -15.75
N ASN A 56 11.50 20.52 -15.38
CA ASN A 56 10.39 20.94 -14.54
C ASN A 56 10.87 21.35 -13.13
N VAL A 57 11.75 20.55 -12.51
CA VAL A 57 12.30 20.86 -11.19
C VAL A 57 13.20 22.10 -11.22
N VAL A 58 14.10 22.22 -12.20
CA VAL A 58 14.96 23.42 -12.36
C VAL A 58 14.13 24.68 -12.54
N ARG A 59 13.05 24.61 -13.34
CA ARG A 59 12.13 25.76 -13.50
C ARG A 59 11.41 26.09 -12.19
N GLN A 60 10.95 25.08 -11.45
CA GLN A 60 10.23 25.29 -10.18
C GLN A 60 11.16 25.72 -9.03
N SER A 61 12.46 25.44 -9.10
CA SER A 61 13.43 25.88 -8.09
C SER A 61 13.72 27.37 -8.15
N GLY A 62 13.41 28.04 -9.27
CA GLY A 62 13.68 29.47 -9.47
C GLY A 62 15.15 29.81 -9.71
N MET A 63 16.01 28.82 -9.91
CA MET A 63 17.42 29.04 -10.23
C MET A 63 17.56 29.65 -11.64
N SER A 64 18.44 30.65 -11.79
CA SER A 64 18.83 31.14 -13.12
C SER A 64 19.88 30.22 -13.74
N TRP A 65 19.81 30.06 -15.06
CA TRP A 65 20.76 29.31 -15.88
C TRP A 65 21.34 30.17 -17.02
N ASP A 66 21.25 31.50 -16.88
CA ASP A 66 21.69 32.45 -17.90
C ASP A 66 23.22 32.68 -17.84
N GLU A 67 23.79 32.68 -16.63
CA GLU A 67 25.21 32.99 -16.41
C GLU A 67 26.10 31.74 -16.46
N ARG A 68 25.62 30.61 -15.93
CA ARG A 68 26.31 29.32 -15.94
C ARG A 68 25.32 28.17 -15.92
N PRO A 69 25.72 26.98 -16.40
CA PRO A 69 24.89 25.80 -16.28
C PRO A 69 24.53 25.48 -14.83
N VAL A 70 23.28 25.07 -14.60
CA VAL A 70 22.81 24.53 -13.31
C VAL A 70 23.25 23.08 -13.22
N ARG A 71 24.03 22.73 -12.21
CA ARG A 71 24.55 21.37 -11.98
C ARG A 71 23.56 20.58 -11.16
N VAL A 72 22.93 19.59 -11.78
CA VAL A 72 21.87 18.78 -11.20
C VAL A 72 22.40 17.37 -10.92
N LEU A 73 22.42 16.99 -9.64
CA LEU A 73 22.71 15.61 -9.24
C LEU A 73 21.44 14.77 -9.24
N LEU A 74 21.45 13.67 -9.99
CA LEU A 74 20.41 12.65 -9.94
C LEU A 74 20.80 11.57 -8.94
N LEU A 75 19.90 11.31 -7.98
CA LEU A 75 20.00 10.22 -6.99
C LEU A 75 18.86 9.23 -7.24
N GLY A 76 19.13 7.93 -7.07
CA GLY A 76 18.13 6.87 -7.25
C GLY A 76 18.65 5.70 -8.07
N SER A 77 18.07 4.53 -7.86
CA SER A 77 18.40 3.31 -8.61
C SER A 77 17.59 3.10 -9.89
N ASP A 78 16.58 3.95 -10.16
CA ASP A 78 15.65 3.77 -11.28
C ASP A 78 16.39 3.75 -12.64
N PRO A 79 16.20 2.70 -13.46
CA PRO A 79 16.91 2.56 -14.74
C PRO A 79 16.71 3.73 -15.70
N LEU A 80 15.57 4.43 -15.67
CA LEU A 80 15.26 5.51 -16.61
C LEU A 80 16.18 6.73 -16.45
N ILE A 81 16.70 6.98 -15.25
CA ILE A 81 17.72 8.04 -15.05
C ILE A 81 19.15 7.54 -15.17
N ARG A 82 19.39 6.23 -15.18
CA ARG A 82 20.74 5.66 -15.23
C ARG A 82 21.17 5.20 -16.63
N PHE A 83 20.21 4.72 -17.44
CA PHE A 83 20.48 4.26 -18.80
C PHE A 83 21.20 5.31 -19.65
N ASP A 84 22.06 4.80 -20.54
CA ASP A 84 22.89 5.60 -21.45
C ASP A 84 23.71 6.66 -20.70
N LYS A 85 24.15 6.34 -19.48
CA LYS A 85 24.89 7.25 -18.58
C LYS A 85 24.13 8.56 -18.34
N SER A 86 22.83 8.46 -18.11
CA SER A 86 21.93 9.59 -17.84
C SER A 86 21.82 10.62 -18.98
N LYS A 87 22.33 10.37 -20.19
CA LYS A 87 22.37 11.36 -21.30
C LYS A 87 21.00 11.95 -21.64
N TRP A 88 19.94 11.17 -21.44
CA TRP A 88 18.56 11.61 -21.71
C TRP A 88 18.09 12.74 -20.79
N ALA A 89 18.65 12.84 -19.58
CA ALA A 89 18.37 13.96 -18.68
C ALA A 89 18.91 15.30 -19.24
N SER A 90 19.96 15.27 -20.08
CA SER A 90 20.53 16.46 -20.74
C SER A 90 19.57 17.12 -21.74
N LEU A 91 18.45 16.48 -22.10
CA LEU A 91 17.36 17.12 -22.83
C LEU A 91 16.73 18.29 -22.05
N ALA A 92 16.94 18.38 -20.73
CA ALA A 92 16.43 19.44 -19.89
C ALA A 92 16.74 20.84 -20.44
N GLY A 93 17.99 21.09 -20.86
CA GLY A 93 18.37 22.37 -21.47
C GLY A 93 17.59 22.69 -22.75
N CYS A 94 17.28 21.68 -23.57
CA CYS A 94 16.44 21.86 -24.75
C CYS A 94 15.00 22.27 -24.37
N PHE A 95 14.45 21.67 -23.31
CA PHE A 95 13.11 22.00 -22.79
C PHE A 95 13.05 23.36 -22.10
N LEU A 96 14.15 23.82 -21.52
CA LEU A 96 14.29 25.19 -20.98
C LEU A 96 14.60 26.23 -22.07
N GLY A 97 14.83 25.79 -23.31
CA GLY A 97 15.14 26.66 -24.44
C GLY A 97 16.60 27.07 -24.56
N ALA A 98 17.45 26.61 -23.64
CA ALA A 98 18.89 26.87 -23.60
C ALA A 98 19.66 25.53 -23.52
N PRO A 99 19.92 24.86 -24.66
CA PRO A 99 20.72 23.63 -24.68
C PRO A 99 22.08 23.84 -24.01
N GLY A 100 22.45 22.96 -23.08
CA GLY A 100 23.69 23.08 -22.29
C GLY A 100 23.57 23.91 -21.01
N ALA A 101 22.42 24.54 -20.75
CA ALA A 101 22.16 25.31 -19.52
C ALA A 101 21.96 24.43 -18.27
N VAL A 102 21.91 23.11 -18.43
CA VAL A 102 21.82 22.14 -17.34
C VAL A 102 22.93 21.11 -17.52
N GLU A 103 23.76 20.95 -16.50
CA GLU A 103 24.78 19.90 -16.41
C GLU A 103 24.25 18.77 -15.52
N ILE A 104 24.32 17.53 -16.01
CA ILE A 104 23.81 16.36 -15.28
C ILE A 104 24.97 15.62 -14.61
N LEU A 105 24.79 15.39 -13.32
CA LEU A 105 25.65 14.58 -12.47
C LEU A 105 24.87 13.34 -12.00
N TYR A 106 25.54 12.21 -11.85
CA TYR A 106 24.94 10.95 -11.36
C TYR A 106 25.94 10.16 -10.52
N THR A 107 25.45 9.32 -9.61
CA THR A 107 26.30 8.69 -8.58
C THR A 107 26.93 7.36 -8.96
N PHE A 108 26.54 6.77 -10.08
CA PHE A 108 26.93 5.41 -10.42
C PHE A 108 27.28 5.26 -11.91
N ASP A 109 28.57 5.09 -12.23
CA ASP A 109 29.00 4.80 -13.61
C ASP A 109 28.79 3.33 -13.96
N GLU A 110 27.58 3.01 -14.42
CA GLU A 110 27.31 1.72 -15.03
C GLU A 110 27.31 1.78 -16.55
N ASN A 111 27.72 0.68 -17.16
CA ASN A 111 27.61 0.50 -18.59
C ASN A 111 26.25 -0.15 -18.93
N ALA A 112 25.17 0.62 -18.76
CA ALA A 112 23.81 0.20 -19.05
C ALA A 112 23.27 0.91 -20.30
N ASP A 113 23.66 0.41 -21.48
CA ASP A 113 23.17 0.92 -22.76
C ASP A 113 21.71 0.46 -23.01
N SER A 114 20.84 1.42 -23.28
CA SER A 114 19.47 1.16 -23.72
C SER A 114 19.42 0.90 -25.23
N GLU A 115 18.25 0.47 -25.71
CA GLU A 115 17.97 0.35 -27.14
C GLU A 115 18.10 1.69 -27.91
N PHE A 116 18.14 2.82 -27.18
CA PHE A 116 18.29 4.17 -27.71
C PHE A 116 19.69 4.78 -27.57
N SER A 117 20.69 4.06 -27.05
CA SER A 117 22.06 4.60 -26.83
C SER A 117 22.69 5.23 -28.09
N LYS A 118 22.53 4.56 -29.25
CA LYS A 118 22.98 5.08 -30.56
C LYS A 118 22.26 6.38 -30.94
N LEU A 119 20.97 6.50 -30.62
CA LEU A 119 20.18 7.70 -30.88
C LEU A 119 20.64 8.86 -29.99
N ALA A 120 20.90 8.63 -28.70
CA ALA A 120 21.43 9.65 -27.79
C ALA A 120 22.74 10.26 -28.34
N THR A 121 23.61 9.40 -28.86
CA THR A 121 24.88 9.80 -29.49
C THR A 121 24.66 10.57 -30.79
N ALA A 122 23.76 10.12 -31.66
CA ALA A 122 23.44 10.80 -32.91
C ALA A 122 22.78 12.19 -32.70
N LEU A 123 22.02 12.34 -31.61
CA LEU A 123 21.45 13.63 -31.19
C LEU A 123 22.48 14.56 -30.54
N ASN A 124 23.74 14.11 -30.38
CA ASN A 124 24.81 14.82 -29.72
C ASN A 124 24.40 15.33 -28.33
N LEU A 125 23.71 14.49 -27.55
CA LEU A 125 23.34 14.83 -26.19
C LEU A 125 24.61 15.02 -25.34
N PRO A 126 24.69 16.08 -24.51
CA PRO A 126 25.83 16.30 -23.62
C PRO A 126 26.15 15.07 -22.78
N ALA A 127 27.44 14.78 -22.64
CA ALA A 127 27.91 13.76 -21.71
C ALA A 127 27.62 14.21 -20.26
N CYS A 128 27.20 13.25 -19.44
CA CYS A 128 26.99 13.47 -18.01
C CYS A 128 28.26 13.08 -17.25
N SER A 129 28.46 13.69 -16.08
CA SER A 129 29.64 13.42 -15.24
C SER A 129 29.26 12.60 -14.02
N VAL A 130 30.16 11.72 -13.60
CA VAL A 130 29.98 10.91 -12.40
C VAL A 130 30.43 11.71 -11.18
N LEU A 131 29.61 11.71 -10.14
CA LEU A 131 29.94 12.25 -8.82
C LEU A 131 29.59 11.20 -7.77
N THR A 132 30.59 10.53 -7.20
CA THR A 132 30.36 9.44 -6.26
C THR A 132 29.61 9.91 -5.01
N HIS A 133 28.95 8.99 -4.31
CA HIS A 133 28.27 9.28 -3.03
C HIS A 133 29.22 9.90 -2.00
N GLU A 134 30.48 9.44 -1.93
CA GLU A 134 31.50 9.98 -1.02
C GLU A 134 31.85 11.44 -1.37
N GLU A 135 32.08 11.73 -2.65
CA GLU A 135 32.37 13.09 -3.11
C GLU A 135 31.17 14.02 -2.88
N ALA A 136 29.96 13.57 -3.19
CA ALA A 136 28.73 14.33 -2.99
C ALA A 136 28.46 14.62 -1.51
N ALA A 137 28.83 13.74 -0.59
CA ALA A 137 28.59 13.91 0.85
C ALA A 137 29.63 14.80 1.56
N LYS A 138 30.76 15.13 0.90
CA LYS A 138 31.88 15.85 1.52
C LYS A 138 31.55 17.33 1.76
N SER A 139 31.56 17.76 3.03
CA SER A 139 31.31 19.16 3.41
C SER A 139 32.25 20.14 2.70
N GLY A 140 31.70 21.25 2.19
CA GLY A 140 32.45 22.28 1.46
C GLY A 140 32.68 21.96 -0.02
N PHE A 141 32.24 20.82 -0.52
CA PHE A 141 32.39 20.39 -1.91
C PHE A 141 31.17 20.80 -2.77
N SER A 142 31.06 22.06 -3.17
CA SER A 142 29.89 22.55 -3.94
C SER A 142 30.06 22.39 -5.46
N LYS A 143 30.06 21.14 -5.94
CA LYS A 143 29.87 20.82 -7.38
C LYS A 143 28.40 20.67 -7.80
N VAL A 144 27.47 20.69 -6.86
CA VAL A 144 26.04 20.46 -7.08
C VAL A 144 25.29 21.73 -6.73
N ASP A 145 24.42 22.20 -7.61
CA ASP A 145 23.54 23.35 -7.36
C ASP A 145 22.17 22.90 -6.85
N LEU A 146 21.67 21.75 -7.32
CA LEU A 146 20.44 21.11 -6.86
C LEU A 146 20.54 19.59 -7.03
N ALA A 147 19.83 18.82 -6.20
CA ALA A 147 19.72 17.37 -6.37
C ALA A 147 18.26 16.93 -6.55
N ILE A 148 18.05 15.88 -7.35
CA ILE A 148 16.75 15.24 -7.55
C ILE A 148 16.86 13.78 -7.15
N TRP A 149 16.20 13.41 -6.06
CA TRP A 149 16.06 12.05 -5.58
C TRP A 149 14.84 11.39 -6.22
N VAL A 150 15.12 10.62 -7.27
CA VAL A 150 14.12 9.96 -8.09
C VAL A 150 13.77 8.63 -7.45
N HIS A 151 12.47 8.43 -7.19
CA HIS A 151 11.91 7.25 -6.55
C HIS A 151 12.65 6.87 -5.27
N PRO A 152 12.60 7.75 -4.25
CA PRO A 152 13.18 7.42 -2.96
C PRO A 152 12.58 6.11 -2.44
N ALA A 153 13.45 5.17 -2.07
CA ALA A 153 13.08 3.87 -1.54
C ALA A 153 13.85 3.59 -0.25
N ALA A 154 13.76 4.51 0.72
CA ALA A 154 14.47 4.41 2.00
C ALA A 154 14.06 3.18 2.82
N GLU A 155 12.93 2.55 2.49
CA GLU A 155 12.50 1.27 3.04
C GLU A 155 13.37 0.13 2.52
N SER A 156 13.97 0.22 1.34
CA SER A 156 14.74 -0.86 0.73
C SER A 156 15.86 -1.39 1.63
N ALA A 157 16.22 -2.66 1.47
CA ALA A 157 17.43 -3.24 2.06
C ALA A 157 18.67 -3.08 1.17
N ASP A 158 18.50 -2.56 -0.04
CA ASP A 158 19.58 -2.32 -0.99
C ASP A 158 20.58 -1.28 -0.46
N GLU A 159 21.87 -1.61 -0.53
CA GLU A 159 22.95 -0.72 -0.07
C GLU A 159 23.02 0.58 -0.90
N GLY A 160 22.71 0.51 -2.19
CA GLY A 160 22.63 1.67 -3.07
C GLY A 160 21.55 2.66 -2.65
N GLU A 161 20.38 2.16 -2.23
CA GLU A 161 19.32 3.03 -1.68
C GLU A 161 19.68 3.64 -0.33
N ALA A 162 20.42 2.91 0.51
CA ALA A 162 20.97 3.46 1.75
C ALA A 162 21.96 4.61 1.47
N LEU A 163 22.80 4.46 0.44
CA LEU A 163 23.72 5.51 -0.01
C LEU A 163 22.99 6.70 -0.63
N ASN A 164 21.96 6.48 -1.45
CA ASN A 164 21.09 7.53 -1.99
C ASN A 164 20.48 8.37 -0.87
N THR A 165 19.87 7.70 0.11
CA THR A 165 19.26 8.35 1.29
C THR A 165 20.29 9.18 2.05
N SER A 166 21.43 8.58 2.39
CA SER A 166 22.50 9.25 3.14
C SER A 166 23.06 10.46 2.40
N THR A 167 23.20 10.37 1.08
CA THR A 167 23.69 11.45 0.22
C THR A 167 22.67 12.59 0.14
N ALA A 168 21.38 12.26 -0.04
CA ALA A 168 20.30 13.25 -0.02
C ALA A 168 20.27 14.02 1.31
N MET A 169 20.40 13.32 2.44
CA MET A 169 20.47 13.96 3.76
C MET A 169 21.71 14.84 3.93
N ALA A 170 22.88 14.37 3.49
CA ALA A 170 24.12 15.15 3.58
C ALA A 170 24.05 16.45 2.76
N LEU A 171 23.53 16.38 1.54
CA LEU A 171 23.35 17.55 0.68
C LEU A 171 22.36 18.55 1.27
N ALA A 172 21.19 18.08 1.71
CA ALA A 172 20.15 18.94 2.27
C ALA A 172 20.58 19.57 3.61
N ILE A 173 21.05 18.75 4.56
CA ILE A 173 21.24 19.16 5.95
C ILE A 173 22.61 19.78 6.19
N LYS A 174 23.69 19.20 5.63
CA LYS A 174 25.06 19.64 5.91
C LYS A 174 25.56 20.70 4.94
N GLN A 175 25.10 20.68 3.70
CA GLN A 175 25.59 21.55 2.63
C GLN A 175 24.60 22.63 2.20
N GLY A 176 23.32 22.53 2.61
CA GLY A 176 22.27 23.47 2.21
C GLY A 176 21.92 23.41 0.72
N VAL A 177 22.31 22.33 0.03
CA VAL A 177 21.94 22.09 -1.37
C VAL A 177 20.47 21.70 -1.39
N PRO A 178 19.60 22.37 -2.17
CA PRO A 178 18.19 22.01 -2.25
C PRO A 178 18.03 20.64 -2.90
N VAL A 179 17.39 19.73 -2.17
CA VAL A 179 17.09 18.37 -2.64
C VAL A 179 15.60 18.25 -2.88
N TYR A 180 15.25 17.93 -4.12
CA TYR A 180 13.88 17.62 -4.53
C TYR A 180 13.72 16.11 -4.63
N SER A 181 12.51 15.60 -4.42
CA SER A 181 12.18 14.20 -4.68
C SER A 181 11.11 14.07 -5.74
N ALA A 182 11.09 12.91 -6.39
CA ALA A 182 10.06 12.52 -7.33
C ALA A 182 9.51 11.14 -6.93
N SER A 183 8.46 11.12 -6.10
CA SER A 183 7.80 9.90 -5.62
C SER A 183 6.79 9.38 -6.64
N PHE A 184 6.57 8.06 -6.69
CA PHE A 184 5.67 7.45 -7.66
C PHE A 184 4.20 7.80 -7.43
N ASN A 185 3.80 7.90 -6.16
CA ASN A 185 2.45 8.19 -5.73
C ASN A 185 2.46 8.80 -4.31
N GLU A 186 1.28 9.06 -3.76
CA GLU A 186 1.13 9.70 -2.45
C GLU A 186 1.44 8.77 -1.27
N VAL A 187 1.17 7.47 -1.41
CA VAL A 187 1.56 6.45 -0.42
C VAL A 187 3.08 6.44 -0.30
N ASP A 188 3.79 6.39 -1.43
CA ASP A 188 5.25 6.43 -1.45
C ASP A 188 5.77 7.71 -0.78
N LEU A 189 5.25 8.89 -1.12
CA LEU A 189 5.64 10.15 -0.46
C LEU A 189 5.51 10.05 1.08
N HIS A 190 4.37 9.58 1.57
CA HIS A 190 4.14 9.48 3.02
C HIS A 190 5.02 8.42 3.66
N THR A 191 5.26 7.28 2.99
CA THR A 191 6.23 6.26 3.41
C THR A 191 7.60 6.88 3.62
N GLN A 192 8.11 7.58 2.62
CA GLN A 192 9.43 8.21 2.70
C GLN A 192 9.49 9.27 3.81
N ASN A 193 8.40 10.02 4.02
CA ASN A 193 8.30 10.96 5.14
C ASN A 193 8.47 10.29 6.51
N PHE A 194 7.83 9.14 6.77
CA PHE A 194 8.06 8.40 8.00
C PHE A 194 9.52 7.96 8.14
N LEU A 195 10.13 7.51 7.05
CA LEU A 195 11.46 6.92 7.07
C LEU A 195 12.59 7.94 7.20
N ILE A 196 12.43 9.17 6.70
CA ILE A 196 13.46 10.22 6.82
C ILE A 196 13.23 11.16 8.01
N HIS A 197 12.05 11.14 8.64
CA HIS A 197 11.67 12.06 9.72
C HIS A 197 12.62 12.04 10.93
N HIS A 198 13.34 10.93 11.16
CA HIS A 198 14.34 10.82 12.23
C HIS A 198 15.57 11.71 11.98
N HIS A 199 15.76 12.20 10.75
CA HIS A 199 16.76 13.23 10.41
C HIS A 199 16.22 14.66 10.61
N ALA A 200 15.06 14.84 11.25
CA ALA A 200 14.38 16.13 11.43
C ALA A 200 14.08 16.85 10.11
N VAL A 201 13.78 16.10 9.05
CA VAL A 201 13.36 16.61 7.74
C VAL A 201 12.11 15.90 7.22
N GLN A 202 11.46 16.51 6.25
CA GLN A 202 10.30 15.97 5.56
C GLN A 202 10.34 16.35 4.07
N LEU A 203 9.73 15.53 3.24
CA LEU A 203 9.36 15.80 1.86
C LEU A 203 8.06 16.62 1.84
N GLN A 204 8.21 17.92 1.67
CA GLN A 204 7.10 18.86 1.51
C GLN A 204 6.69 18.94 0.03
N PRO A 205 5.44 18.60 -0.35
CA PRO A 205 4.96 18.75 -1.72
C PRO A 205 5.17 20.17 -2.25
N LEU A 206 5.61 20.30 -3.50
CA LEU A 206 5.81 21.62 -4.12
C LEU A 206 4.49 22.39 -4.20
N GLY A 207 4.49 23.62 -3.71
CA GLY A 207 3.27 24.43 -3.60
C GLY A 207 2.30 24.00 -2.48
N GLY A 208 2.68 23.02 -1.64
CA GLY A 208 1.96 22.67 -0.42
C GLY A 208 0.73 21.78 -0.57
N THR A 209 0.26 21.51 -1.80
CA THR A 209 -0.97 20.73 -2.05
C THR A 209 -0.77 19.68 -3.11
N ILE A 210 -1.23 18.45 -2.86
CA ILE A 210 -1.25 17.36 -3.84
C ILE A 210 -2.63 17.34 -4.51
N ALA A 211 -2.75 18.07 -5.62
CA ALA A 211 -3.98 18.15 -6.40
C ALA A 211 -3.67 18.25 -7.90
N ARG A 212 -4.59 17.78 -8.75
CA ARG A 212 -4.40 17.84 -10.20
C ARG A 212 -4.11 19.27 -10.65
N GLY A 213 -3.01 19.46 -11.37
CA GLY A 213 -2.56 20.78 -11.85
C GLY A 213 -1.76 21.60 -10.82
N ALA A 214 -1.61 21.12 -9.59
CA ALA A 214 -0.72 21.74 -8.61
C ALA A 214 0.76 21.55 -8.99
N PRO A 215 1.68 22.42 -8.50
CA PRO A 215 3.11 22.31 -8.77
C PRO A 215 3.73 20.98 -8.35
N SER A 216 3.17 20.36 -7.30
CA SER A 216 3.59 19.03 -6.83
C SER A 216 3.27 17.90 -7.81
N ILE A 217 2.44 18.10 -8.82
CA ILE A 217 2.10 17.05 -9.80
C ILE A 217 2.97 17.19 -11.03
N ASN A 218 3.81 16.19 -11.26
CA ASN A 218 4.63 16.10 -12.46
C ASN A 218 3.80 15.60 -13.64
N ARG A 219 3.26 16.53 -14.43
CA ARG A 219 2.53 16.22 -15.67
C ARG A 219 3.34 15.47 -16.74
N TYR A 220 4.67 15.37 -16.57
CA TYR A 220 5.54 14.59 -17.46
C TYR A 220 5.92 13.23 -16.89
N GLY A 221 5.28 12.79 -15.81
CA GLY A 221 5.42 11.42 -15.33
C GLY A 221 4.96 10.43 -16.41
N ILE A 222 5.66 9.30 -16.52
CA ILE A 222 5.11 8.14 -17.23
C ILE A 222 3.90 7.69 -16.43
N SER A 223 2.82 7.22 -17.06
CA SER A 223 1.71 6.61 -16.32
C SER A 223 1.50 5.15 -16.70
N THR A 224 1.47 4.27 -15.70
CA THR A 224 1.06 2.88 -15.85
C THR A 224 -0.41 2.76 -15.44
N PHE A 225 -1.30 2.63 -16.43
CA PHE A 225 -2.72 2.22 -16.32
C PHE A 225 -3.56 2.77 -15.14
N GLY A 226 -4.44 3.73 -15.44
CA GLY A 226 -5.79 3.79 -14.83
C GLY A 226 -5.92 4.19 -13.35
N LEU A 227 -4.82 4.53 -12.66
CA LEU A 227 -4.87 5.06 -11.30
C LEU A 227 -5.02 6.59 -11.35
N GLY A 228 -6.03 7.12 -10.66
CA GLY A 228 -6.57 8.48 -10.81
C GLY A 228 -5.70 9.68 -10.42
N VAL A 229 -4.38 9.57 -10.47
CA VAL A 229 -3.42 10.68 -10.54
C VAL A 229 -2.30 10.18 -11.45
N GLU A 230 -1.89 10.96 -12.46
CA GLU A 230 -0.83 10.63 -13.43
C GLU A 230 0.39 10.01 -12.72
N GLY A 231 0.48 8.68 -12.72
CA GLY A 231 1.37 7.89 -11.88
C GLY A 231 2.00 6.76 -12.67
N GLY A 232 3.33 6.67 -12.60
CA GLY A 232 4.16 5.72 -13.36
C GLY A 232 5.64 6.10 -13.45
N TRP A 233 6.04 7.35 -13.16
CA TRP A 233 7.43 7.73 -12.85
C TRP A 233 7.50 9.15 -12.27
N GLY A 234 7.90 9.31 -11.01
CA GLY A 234 8.14 10.63 -10.40
C GLY A 234 6.94 11.58 -10.42
N ALA A 235 5.75 11.05 -10.12
CA ALA A 235 4.47 11.74 -10.22
C ALA A 235 4.32 12.89 -9.23
N ILE A 236 4.83 12.72 -8.01
CA ILE A 236 4.72 13.71 -6.95
C ILE A 236 6.09 14.32 -6.69
N LEU A 237 6.18 15.63 -6.92
CA LEU A 237 7.35 16.44 -6.63
C LEU A 237 7.22 17.01 -5.23
N ALA A 238 8.28 16.79 -4.44
CA ALA A 238 8.43 17.39 -3.12
C ALA A 238 9.85 17.94 -2.98
N LYS A 239 10.07 18.72 -1.93
CA LYS A 239 11.37 19.24 -1.53
C LYS A 239 11.65 18.81 -0.09
N ILE A 240 12.90 18.44 0.19
CA ILE A 240 13.35 18.21 1.56
C ILE A 240 13.34 19.57 2.28
N GLU A 241 12.57 19.64 3.36
CA GLU A 241 12.44 20.79 4.25
C GLU A 241 12.61 20.34 5.70
N PRO A 242 13.01 21.22 6.63
CA PRO A 242 13.02 20.92 8.05
C PRO A 242 11.65 20.43 8.53
N ALA A 243 11.63 19.35 9.30
CA ALA A 243 10.43 18.87 9.98
C ALA A 243 10.27 19.61 11.31
N GLN A 244 9.02 19.90 11.70
CA GLN A 244 8.74 20.58 12.96
C GLN A 244 9.02 19.70 14.18
N GLN A 245 8.93 18.37 14.03
CA GLN A 245 9.13 17.39 15.09
C GLN A 245 9.86 16.18 14.51
N ALA A 246 10.76 15.59 15.30
CA ALA A 246 11.37 14.30 14.96
C ALA A 246 10.28 13.22 14.92
N GLY A 247 10.38 12.29 13.97
CA GLY A 247 9.47 11.14 13.91
C GLY A 247 9.75 10.11 15.00
N ASP A 248 8.73 9.32 15.32
CA ASP A 248 8.86 8.17 16.20
C ASP A 248 9.60 7.02 15.48
N PRO A 249 10.74 6.54 16.00
CA PRO A 249 11.47 5.41 15.42
C PRO A 249 10.64 4.14 15.28
N ILE A 250 9.68 3.89 16.20
CA ILE A 250 8.81 2.71 16.16
C ILE A 250 7.80 2.82 15.01
N GLU A 251 7.24 4.00 14.77
CA GLU A 251 6.39 4.23 13.59
C GLU A 251 7.16 4.04 12.29
N ALA A 252 8.41 4.55 12.23
CA ALA A 252 9.27 4.37 11.08
C ALA A 252 9.62 2.88 10.84
N ALA A 253 9.90 2.12 11.90
CA ALA A 253 10.15 0.68 11.80
C ALA A 253 8.90 -0.08 11.32
N LEU A 254 7.73 0.22 11.87
CA LEU A 254 6.45 -0.35 11.44
C LEU A 254 6.18 -0.10 9.94
N VAL A 255 6.32 1.15 9.48
CA VAL A 255 6.11 1.52 8.08
C VAL A 255 7.14 0.81 7.20
N ARG A 256 8.41 0.79 7.60
CA ARG A 256 9.49 0.07 6.88
C ARG A 256 9.15 -1.42 6.71
N THR A 257 8.77 -2.09 7.80
CA THR A 257 8.44 -3.53 7.78
C THR A 257 7.26 -3.82 6.86
N ALA A 258 6.17 -3.05 6.98
CA ALA A 258 4.98 -3.26 6.16
C ALA A 258 5.23 -2.95 4.68
N MET A 259 5.97 -1.87 4.37
CA MET A 259 6.23 -1.49 2.98
C MET A 259 7.24 -2.43 2.30
N ARG A 260 8.26 -2.92 3.01
CA ARG A 260 9.12 -4.01 2.50
C ARG A 260 8.32 -5.26 2.15
N LEU A 261 7.38 -5.65 3.02
CA LEU A 261 6.50 -6.78 2.74
C LEU A 261 5.67 -6.54 1.47
N VAL A 262 5.05 -5.37 1.33
CA VAL A 262 4.27 -5.01 0.13
C VAL A 262 5.13 -5.01 -1.13
N CYS A 263 6.37 -4.51 -1.06
CA CYS A 263 7.31 -4.57 -2.18
C CYS A 263 7.70 -6.01 -2.55
N ALA A 264 7.95 -6.86 -1.55
CA ALA A 264 8.25 -8.28 -1.76
C ALA A 264 7.05 -9.05 -2.35
N GLU A 265 5.81 -8.70 -2.02
CA GLU A 265 4.62 -9.23 -2.70
C GLU A 265 4.60 -8.80 -4.17
N GLY A 266 4.89 -7.52 -4.44
CA GLY A 266 5.03 -6.95 -5.78
C GLY A 266 3.79 -6.25 -6.33
N ALA A 267 3.95 -5.60 -7.48
CA ALA A 267 2.99 -4.63 -8.03
C ALA A 267 1.57 -5.18 -8.33
N LEU A 268 1.40 -6.49 -8.52
CA LEU A 268 0.09 -7.11 -8.75
C LEU A 268 -0.77 -7.17 -7.47
N HIS A 269 -0.15 -7.03 -6.30
CA HIS A 269 -0.81 -7.11 -4.99
C HIS A 269 -1.37 -5.76 -4.50
N THR A 270 -1.28 -4.67 -5.27
CA THR A 270 -1.75 -3.33 -4.89
C THR A 270 -2.54 -2.63 -6.00
N SER A 271 -3.70 -3.18 -6.35
CA SER A 271 -4.60 -2.60 -7.36
C SER A 271 -5.48 -1.45 -6.84
N TRP A 272 -5.60 -1.30 -5.52
CA TRP A 272 -6.39 -0.23 -4.89
C TRP A 272 -5.50 0.88 -4.34
N THR A 273 -5.98 2.11 -4.46
CA THR A 273 -5.35 3.26 -3.80
C THR A 273 -5.74 3.28 -2.33
N LEU A 274 -4.80 3.68 -1.46
CA LEU A 274 -5.06 3.83 -0.03
C LEU A 274 -6.20 4.83 0.23
N GLY A 275 -7.23 4.39 0.96
CA GLY A 275 -8.44 5.16 1.26
C GLY A 275 -9.46 5.21 0.12
N GLN A 276 -9.23 4.50 -0.99
CA GLN A 276 -10.18 4.46 -2.10
C GLN A 276 -11.47 3.74 -1.70
N ARG A 277 -12.61 4.35 -2.00
CA ARG A 277 -13.90 3.66 -1.92
C ARG A 277 -13.97 2.56 -2.98
N ILE A 278 -14.21 1.33 -2.55
CA ILE A 278 -14.34 0.19 -3.44
C ILE A 278 -15.82 0.02 -3.78
N ASN A 279 -16.19 0.47 -4.98
CA ASN A 279 -17.56 0.32 -5.48
C ASN A 279 -17.78 -1.11 -6.00
N GLY A 280 -18.99 -1.65 -5.82
CA GLY A 280 -19.41 -2.89 -6.48
C GLY A 280 -19.00 -4.18 -5.78
N VAL A 281 -18.55 -4.13 -4.52
CA VAL A 281 -18.44 -5.35 -3.69
C VAL A 281 -19.86 -5.86 -3.43
N ALA A 282 -20.20 -6.94 -4.12
CA ALA A 282 -21.55 -7.25 -4.53
C ALA A 282 -22.40 -7.98 -3.47
N PHE A 283 -22.63 -7.40 -2.29
CA PHE A 283 -23.64 -7.89 -1.33
C PHE A 283 -24.46 -6.81 -0.62
N ASN A 284 -24.80 -5.71 -1.30
CA ASN A 284 -25.81 -4.75 -0.83
C ASN A 284 -25.55 -4.12 0.55
N ARG A 285 -24.76 -3.02 0.60
CA ARG A 285 -24.76 -1.91 1.60
C ARG A 285 -23.41 -1.63 2.26
N ILE A 286 -22.40 -2.47 2.08
CA ILE A 286 -21.05 -2.19 2.58
C ILE A 286 -20.26 -1.43 1.50
N ILE A 287 -19.64 -0.32 1.88
CA ILE A 287 -18.74 0.46 1.01
C ILE A 287 -17.36 0.45 1.66
N PRO A 288 -16.55 -0.59 1.39
CA PRO A 288 -15.28 -0.71 2.05
C PRO A 288 -14.25 0.27 1.46
N LEU A 289 -13.27 0.63 2.28
CA LEU A 289 -12.13 1.44 1.88
C LEU A 289 -10.92 0.54 1.62
N GLY A 290 -10.28 0.71 0.46
CA GLY A 290 -9.07 0.00 0.09
C GLY A 290 -7.86 0.46 0.91
N LEU A 291 -7.05 -0.52 1.31
CA LEU A 291 -5.82 -0.35 2.07
C LEU A 291 -4.64 -0.99 1.29
N LEU A 292 -3.52 -1.21 1.97
CA LEU A 292 -2.32 -1.84 1.40
C LEU A 292 -2.58 -3.32 1.05
N GLY A 293 -1.87 -3.85 0.05
CA GLY A 293 -1.89 -5.29 -0.26
C GLY A 293 -3.23 -5.86 -0.73
N ASN A 294 -4.08 -5.06 -1.41
CA ASN A 294 -5.46 -5.42 -1.78
C ASN A 294 -6.33 -5.84 -0.57
N MET A 295 -6.03 -5.28 0.60
CA MET A 295 -6.93 -5.32 1.74
C MET A 295 -7.97 -4.22 1.64
N ALA A 296 -9.10 -4.42 2.31
CA ALA A 296 -10.10 -3.39 2.49
C ALA A 296 -10.71 -3.48 3.88
N ILE A 297 -11.34 -2.39 4.32
CA ILE A 297 -12.03 -2.30 5.61
C ILE A 297 -13.43 -1.76 5.42
N ASP A 298 -14.42 -2.34 6.09
CA ASP A 298 -15.69 -1.65 6.33
C ASP A 298 -15.52 -0.66 7.50
N PRO A 299 -15.49 0.65 7.24
CA PRO A 299 -15.26 1.65 8.30
C PRO A 299 -16.38 1.69 9.34
N SER A 300 -17.57 1.18 9.02
CA SER A 300 -18.72 1.21 9.93
C SER A 300 -18.71 0.10 10.97
N THR A 301 -17.97 -0.99 10.69
CA THR A 301 -17.99 -2.19 11.54
C THR A 301 -16.61 -2.65 11.97
N GLY A 302 -15.57 -2.42 11.15
CA GLY A 302 -14.23 -2.96 11.39
C GLY A 302 -13.97 -4.32 10.77
N HIS A 303 -14.87 -4.82 9.91
CA HIS A 303 -14.59 -6.03 9.14
C HIS A 303 -13.46 -5.78 8.15
N VAL A 304 -12.45 -6.64 8.20
CA VAL A 304 -11.30 -6.62 7.31
C VAL A 304 -11.53 -7.62 6.18
N PHE A 305 -11.30 -7.16 4.96
CA PHE A 305 -11.47 -7.94 3.76
C PHE A 305 -10.15 -8.09 3.00
N GLN A 306 -9.96 -9.23 2.36
CA GLN A 306 -8.89 -9.48 1.40
C GLN A 306 -9.49 -9.80 0.04
N LYS A 307 -8.91 -9.24 -1.03
CA LYS A 307 -9.24 -9.63 -2.40
C LYS A 307 -8.69 -11.02 -2.68
N ASN A 308 -9.54 -11.94 -3.11
CA ASN A 308 -9.11 -13.22 -3.66
C ASN A 308 -8.59 -13.01 -5.11
N GLU A 309 -7.41 -13.54 -5.42
CA GLU A 309 -6.75 -13.30 -6.72
C GLU A 309 -7.54 -13.91 -7.89
N ASP A 310 -8.07 -15.11 -7.70
CA ASP A 310 -8.72 -15.91 -8.76
C ASP A 310 -10.12 -15.39 -9.07
N SER A 311 -10.93 -15.19 -8.04
CA SER A 311 -12.35 -14.80 -8.15
C SER A 311 -12.56 -13.28 -8.18
N ARG A 312 -11.55 -12.49 -7.77
CA ARG A 312 -11.63 -11.03 -7.53
C ARG A 312 -12.66 -10.60 -6.49
N ASP A 313 -13.22 -11.55 -5.75
CA ASP A 313 -14.17 -11.31 -4.67
C ASP A 313 -13.46 -10.86 -3.39
N LEU A 314 -14.18 -10.08 -2.56
CA LEU A 314 -13.76 -9.79 -1.19
C LEU A 314 -14.20 -10.90 -0.24
N ARG A 315 -13.25 -11.41 0.54
CA ARG A 315 -13.49 -12.34 1.65
C ARG A 315 -13.20 -11.64 2.96
N VAL A 316 -14.04 -11.85 3.97
CA VAL A 316 -13.75 -11.42 5.33
C VAL A 316 -12.57 -12.27 5.84
N VAL A 317 -11.53 -11.61 6.34
CA VAL A 317 -10.33 -12.26 6.90
C VAL A 317 -10.13 -11.98 8.40
N GLY A 318 -11.00 -11.16 8.97
CA GLY A 318 -11.07 -10.92 10.40
C GLY A 318 -11.78 -9.61 10.74
N HIS A 319 -11.59 -9.17 11.98
CA HIS A 319 -12.25 -8.01 12.55
C HIS A 319 -11.25 -7.17 13.36
N LEU A 320 -11.36 -5.84 13.29
CA LEU A 320 -10.56 -4.94 14.12
C LEU A 320 -10.94 -5.03 15.60
N TRP A 321 -10.01 -4.64 16.46
CA TRP A 321 -10.18 -4.52 17.92
C TRP A 321 -10.32 -3.04 18.32
N ASP A 322 -10.59 -2.77 19.61
CA ASP A 322 -11.05 -1.46 20.09
C ASP A 322 -10.16 -0.29 19.67
N SER A 323 -8.84 -0.41 19.83
CA SER A 323 -7.92 0.71 19.57
C SER A 323 -7.91 1.09 18.10
N GLU A 324 -7.96 0.11 17.19
CA GLU A 324 -7.96 0.38 15.75
C GLU A 324 -9.32 0.83 15.22
N LEU A 325 -10.42 0.41 15.88
CA LEU A 325 -11.77 0.91 15.60
C LEU A 325 -11.96 2.37 16.00
N LYS A 326 -11.49 2.74 17.20
CA LYS A 326 -11.63 4.10 17.74
C LYS A 326 -10.80 5.13 16.98
N GLN A 327 -9.73 4.72 16.31
CA GLN A 327 -8.72 5.61 15.74
C GLN A 327 -8.68 5.59 14.21
N MET A 328 -9.81 5.38 13.52
CA MET A 328 -9.79 5.44 12.06
C MET A 328 -9.30 6.82 11.56
N PRO A 329 -8.14 6.90 10.87
CA PRO A 329 -7.58 8.20 10.53
C PRO A 329 -8.26 8.85 9.35
N SER A 330 -8.30 10.18 9.35
CA SER A 330 -8.84 10.98 8.25
C SER A 330 -7.77 11.51 7.30
N SER A 331 -6.55 11.76 7.81
CA SER A 331 -5.42 12.17 6.99
C SER A 331 -4.76 10.96 6.32
N LYS A 332 -4.27 11.13 5.08
CA LYS A 332 -3.61 10.04 4.35
C LYS A 332 -2.32 9.55 5.00
N ARG A 333 -1.60 10.44 5.69
CA ARG A 333 -0.37 10.09 6.44
C ARG A 333 -0.69 9.17 7.61
N GLU A 334 -1.65 9.52 8.45
CA GLU A 334 -2.03 8.67 9.60
C GLU A 334 -2.71 7.39 9.11
N LEU A 335 -3.50 7.47 8.02
CA LEU A 335 -4.13 6.31 7.40
C LEU A 335 -3.09 5.31 6.90
N LEU A 336 -1.95 5.76 6.38
CA LEU A 336 -0.85 4.88 5.99
C LEU A 336 -0.32 4.09 7.18
N LEU A 337 0.04 4.78 8.27
CA LEU A 337 0.56 4.15 9.48
C LEU A 337 -0.41 3.10 10.05
N TRP A 338 -1.69 3.45 10.10
CA TRP A 338 -2.77 2.57 10.52
C TRP A 338 -2.93 1.36 9.58
N ALA A 339 -2.91 1.60 8.26
CA ALA A 339 -2.97 0.54 7.27
C ALA A 339 -1.76 -0.41 7.31
N CYS A 340 -0.57 0.08 7.66
CA CYS A 340 0.62 -0.76 7.88
C CYS A 340 0.40 -1.76 9.04
N ARG A 341 -0.20 -1.34 10.17
CA ARG A 341 -0.53 -2.27 11.28
C ARG A 341 -1.51 -3.34 10.84
N ILE A 342 -2.57 -2.93 10.14
CA ILE A 342 -3.61 -3.84 9.67
C ILE A 342 -3.06 -4.81 8.62
N LYS A 343 -2.21 -4.33 7.71
CA LYS A 343 -1.52 -5.15 6.72
C LYS A 343 -0.73 -6.28 7.38
N LEU A 344 0.05 -5.97 8.42
CA LEU A 344 0.79 -6.98 9.15
C LEU A 344 -0.14 -7.91 9.96
N ALA A 345 -1.13 -7.35 10.65
CA ALA A 345 -2.02 -8.11 11.54
C ALA A 345 -2.83 -9.20 10.81
N PHE A 346 -3.26 -8.92 9.58
CA PHE A 346 -4.07 -9.84 8.77
C PHE A 346 -3.31 -10.38 7.55
N GLN A 347 -1.97 -10.34 7.61
CA GLN A 347 -1.17 -11.06 6.63
C GLN A 347 -1.38 -12.56 6.81
N THR A 348 -1.75 -13.25 5.73
CA THR A 348 -2.01 -14.70 5.77
C THR A 348 -1.21 -15.49 4.76
N GLU A 349 -0.46 -14.86 3.86
CA GLU A 349 0.27 -15.59 2.82
C GLU A 349 1.66 -14.98 2.62
N LEU A 350 2.63 -15.78 2.21
CA LEU A 350 3.94 -15.28 1.79
C LEU A 350 4.03 -15.32 0.25
N PRO A 351 4.89 -14.46 -0.35
CA PRO A 351 5.14 -14.52 -1.78
C PRO A 351 5.45 -15.94 -2.26
N LYS A 352 4.93 -16.31 -3.44
CA LYS A 352 5.14 -17.65 -4.01
C LYS A 352 6.60 -17.87 -4.41
N GLU A 353 7.24 -16.83 -4.97
CA GLU A 353 8.64 -16.84 -5.42
C GLU A 353 9.62 -16.90 -4.23
N ASP A 354 10.58 -17.83 -4.27
CA ASP A 354 11.49 -18.10 -3.15
C ASP A 354 12.34 -16.91 -2.72
N ALA A 355 12.86 -16.12 -3.66
CA ALA A 355 13.68 -14.95 -3.34
C ALA A 355 12.86 -13.89 -2.57
N ARG A 356 11.67 -13.56 -3.10
CA ARG A 356 10.72 -12.64 -2.47
C ARG A 356 10.19 -13.17 -1.13
N ARG A 357 9.95 -14.48 -1.04
CA ARG A 357 9.52 -15.14 0.21
C ARG A 357 10.57 -14.95 1.30
N LYS A 358 11.84 -15.19 0.99
CA LYS A 358 12.96 -15.00 1.92
C LYS A 358 13.07 -13.54 2.36
N GLU A 359 12.94 -12.60 1.43
CA GLU A 359 12.94 -11.17 1.72
C GLU A 359 11.78 -10.76 2.63
N ALA A 360 10.56 -11.25 2.36
CA ALA A 360 9.39 -10.99 3.18
C ALA A 360 9.57 -11.53 4.62
N ILE A 361 10.06 -12.78 4.76
CA ILE A 361 10.35 -13.36 6.08
C ILE A 361 11.40 -12.52 6.79
N ALA A 362 12.55 -12.24 6.17
CA ALA A 362 13.63 -11.47 6.78
C ALA A 362 13.16 -10.07 7.21
N SER A 363 12.29 -9.43 6.42
CA SER A 363 11.71 -8.12 6.75
C SER A 363 10.81 -8.18 7.98
N LEU A 364 9.99 -9.24 8.11
CA LEU A 364 9.13 -9.44 9.28
C LEU A 364 9.94 -9.80 10.54
N GLU A 365 10.98 -10.63 10.40
CA GLU A 365 11.89 -10.98 11.49
C GLU A 365 12.63 -9.73 12.00
N GLN A 366 13.15 -8.91 11.09
CA GLN A 366 13.78 -7.64 11.45
C GLN A 366 12.78 -6.69 12.12
N GLY A 367 11.57 -6.58 11.58
CA GLY A 367 10.52 -5.76 12.21
C GLY A 367 10.22 -6.18 13.64
N PHE A 368 10.14 -7.48 13.92
CA PHE A 368 9.99 -7.98 15.29
C PHE A 368 11.18 -7.61 16.17
N ASN A 369 12.40 -7.75 15.67
CA ASN A 369 13.62 -7.35 16.39
C ASN A 369 13.66 -5.83 16.67
N ASP A 370 13.05 -5.03 15.80
CA ASP A 370 12.88 -3.58 15.96
C ASP A 370 11.70 -3.21 16.90
N GLY A 371 11.05 -4.20 17.53
CA GLY A 371 9.97 -4.01 18.50
C GLY A 371 8.55 -4.06 17.91
N ILE A 372 8.39 -4.38 16.62
CA ILE A 372 7.09 -4.44 15.95
C ILE A 372 6.45 -5.82 16.20
N VAL A 373 5.78 -5.96 17.34
CA VAL A 373 5.12 -7.23 17.76
C VAL A 373 4.21 -7.81 16.68
N VAL A 374 3.47 -6.96 15.96
CA VAL A 374 2.55 -7.40 14.90
C VAL A 374 3.27 -8.07 13.72
N ALA A 375 4.59 -7.87 13.54
CA ALA A 375 5.37 -8.59 12.55
C ALA A 375 5.52 -10.09 12.90
N ALA A 376 5.64 -10.43 14.19
CA ALA A 376 5.61 -11.83 14.63
C ALA A 376 4.20 -12.44 14.48
N VAL A 377 3.14 -11.65 14.67
CA VAL A 377 1.76 -12.09 14.37
C VAL A 377 1.60 -12.41 12.88
N ALA A 378 2.14 -11.55 12.00
CA ALA A 378 2.15 -11.78 10.57
C ALA A 378 2.87 -13.10 10.21
N LEU A 379 4.06 -13.34 10.78
CA LEU A 379 4.79 -14.59 10.58
C LEU A 379 3.99 -15.80 11.05
N ALA A 380 3.42 -15.76 12.26
CA ALA A 380 2.63 -16.86 12.81
C ALA A 380 1.48 -17.25 11.87
N ARG A 381 0.71 -16.28 11.40
CA ARG A 381 -0.43 -16.49 10.48
C ARG A 381 -0.01 -16.97 9.10
N CYS A 382 1.08 -16.42 8.54
CA CYS A 382 1.64 -16.88 7.28
C CYS A 382 2.06 -18.36 7.31
N TYR A 383 2.60 -18.82 8.44
CA TYR A 383 2.97 -20.22 8.61
C TYR A 383 1.76 -21.10 8.95
N GLU A 384 0.75 -20.59 9.64
CA GLU A 384 -0.50 -21.32 9.93
C GLU A 384 -1.24 -21.75 8.64
N THR A 385 -1.24 -20.90 7.61
CA THR A 385 -1.88 -21.20 6.32
C THR A 385 -0.97 -21.95 5.34
N SER A 386 0.32 -22.07 5.67
CA SER A 386 1.33 -22.68 4.81
C SER A 386 1.20 -24.21 4.84
N LYS A 387 1.24 -24.82 3.65
CA LYS A 387 1.21 -26.29 3.49
C LYS A 387 2.59 -26.95 3.56
N ALA A 388 3.65 -26.19 3.85
CA ALA A 388 5.00 -26.73 3.91
C ALA A 388 5.24 -27.50 5.22
N ASP A 389 6.04 -28.57 5.15
CA ASP A 389 6.38 -29.38 6.32
C ASP A 389 7.01 -28.53 7.43
N GLY A 390 6.54 -28.72 8.67
CA GLY A 390 7.01 -27.98 9.83
C GLY A 390 6.41 -26.57 10.02
N SER A 391 5.53 -26.11 9.11
CA SER A 391 4.92 -24.78 9.22
C SER A 391 4.13 -24.60 10.52
N ASP A 392 3.44 -25.63 11.01
CA ASP A 392 2.72 -25.57 12.30
C ASP A 392 3.65 -25.34 13.50
N VAL A 393 4.88 -25.87 13.44
CA VAL A 393 5.88 -25.66 14.50
C VAL A 393 6.43 -24.24 14.43
N THR A 394 6.72 -23.74 13.22
CA THR A 394 7.19 -22.38 13.01
C THR A 394 6.12 -21.34 13.34
N SER A 395 4.86 -21.61 13.01
CA SER A 395 3.70 -20.78 13.37
C SER A 395 3.64 -20.62 14.89
N ARG A 396 3.61 -21.73 15.64
CA ARG A 396 3.62 -21.73 17.11
C ARG A 396 4.85 -21.04 17.70
N LEU A 397 6.02 -21.19 17.11
CA LEU A 397 7.23 -20.47 17.55
C LEU A 397 7.03 -18.96 17.49
N TRP A 398 6.56 -18.43 16.37
CA TRP A 398 6.31 -16.99 16.20
C TRP A 398 5.16 -16.51 17.07
N GLN A 399 4.12 -17.33 17.21
CA GLN A 399 2.97 -17.08 18.08
C GLN A 399 3.40 -16.91 19.55
N ASN A 400 4.28 -17.79 20.03
CA ASN A 400 4.86 -17.71 21.37
C ASN A 400 5.81 -16.52 21.54
N LYS A 401 6.59 -16.15 20.52
CA LYS A 401 7.44 -14.95 20.54
C LYS A 401 6.63 -13.65 20.63
N ALA A 402 5.52 -13.56 19.89
CA ALA A 402 4.61 -12.42 20.00
C ALA A 402 3.92 -12.37 21.37
N GLY A 403 3.63 -13.53 21.96
CA GLY A 403 3.03 -13.67 23.27
C GLY A 403 1.61 -13.07 23.31
N ALA A 404 1.12 -12.75 24.51
CA ALA A 404 -0.22 -12.17 24.68
C ALA A 404 -0.24 -10.63 24.53
N LEU A 405 0.74 -10.06 23.81
CA LEU A 405 0.91 -8.60 23.63
C LEU A 405 0.04 -8.02 22.50
N HIS A 406 -0.69 -8.87 21.78
CA HIS A 406 -1.56 -8.48 20.67
C HIS A 406 -2.84 -9.34 20.66
N PRO A 407 -4.03 -8.80 20.33
CA PRO A 407 -5.30 -9.55 20.38
C PRO A 407 -5.27 -10.82 19.55
N LEU A 408 -4.85 -10.72 18.28
CA LEU A 408 -4.77 -11.89 17.38
C LEU A 408 -3.77 -12.93 17.87
N SER A 409 -2.71 -12.48 18.55
CA SER A 409 -1.69 -13.37 19.09
C SER A 409 -2.23 -14.12 20.32
N SER A 410 -2.86 -13.39 21.24
CA SER A 410 -3.53 -14.00 22.39
C SER A 410 -4.62 -14.98 21.93
N TYR A 411 -5.38 -14.64 20.89
CA TYR A 411 -6.37 -15.53 20.32
C TYR A 411 -5.76 -16.80 19.69
N GLY A 412 -4.65 -16.69 18.96
CA GLY A 412 -3.91 -17.85 18.46
C GLY A 412 -3.38 -18.76 19.58
N LEU A 413 -2.88 -18.19 20.68
CA LEU A 413 -2.46 -18.95 21.86
C LEU A 413 -3.63 -19.67 22.54
N ALA A 414 -4.85 -19.12 22.48
CA ALA A 414 -6.04 -19.81 22.98
C ALA A 414 -6.34 -21.07 22.16
N TYR A 415 -6.22 -21.02 20.83
CA TYR A 415 -6.40 -22.20 19.99
C TYR A 415 -5.33 -23.27 20.20
N GLU A 416 -4.07 -22.86 20.42
CA GLU A 416 -3.01 -23.80 20.78
C GLU A 416 -3.33 -24.52 22.09
N ALA A 417 -3.79 -23.79 23.11
CA ALA A 417 -4.23 -24.35 24.38
C ALA A 417 -5.46 -25.27 24.23
N LEU A 418 -6.37 -24.95 23.32
CA LEU A 418 -7.52 -25.82 23.03
C LEU A 418 -7.06 -27.15 22.45
N GLY A 419 -6.09 -27.13 21.53
CA GLY A 419 -5.50 -28.34 20.94
C GLY A 419 -4.77 -29.24 21.96
N SER A 420 -4.26 -28.66 23.05
CA SER A 420 -3.65 -29.42 24.16
C SER A 420 -4.63 -29.79 25.27
N GLY A 421 -5.89 -29.33 25.20
CA GLY A 421 -6.92 -29.58 26.21
C GLY A 421 -6.80 -28.75 27.49
N ASP A 422 -5.94 -27.71 27.52
CA ASP A 422 -5.77 -26.82 28.67
C ASP A 422 -6.86 -25.72 28.68
N THR A 423 -8.04 -26.07 29.15
CA THR A 423 -9.20 -25.16 29.23
C THR A 423 -8.94 -23.91 30.06
N ALA A 424 -8.09 -23.99 31.08
CA ALA A 424 -7.73 -22.82 31.90
C ALA A 424 -6.85 -21.84 31.11
N ALA A 425 -5.92 -22.34 30.29
CA ALA A 425 -5.15 -21.49 29.38
C ALA A 425 -6.00 -20.91 28.25
N VAL A 426 -6.94 -21.69 27.68
CA VAL A 426 -7.92 -21.19 26.70
C VAL A 426 -8.64 -19.97 27.24
N GLU A 427 -9.28 -20.10 28.41
CA GLU A 427 -10.02 -18.99 29.01
C GLU A 427 -9.12 -17.78 29.29
N ARG A 428 -7.93 -18.01 29.86
CA ARG A 428 -6.97 -16.93 30.16
C ARG A 428 -6.62 -16.12 28.91
N TYR A 429 -6.29 -16.79 27.80
CA TYR A 429 -5.89 -16.13 26.57
C TYR A 429 -7.06 -15.47 25.83
N LEU A 430 -8.25 -16.08 25.86
CA LEU A 430 -9.47 -15.43 25.36
C LEU A 430 -9.77 -14.14 26.13
N ARG A 431 -9.67 -14.16 27.47
CA ARG A 431 -9.87 -12.95 28.30
C ARG A 431 -8.91 -11.82 27.96
N ILE A 432 -7.64 -12.14 27.66
CA ILE A 432 -6.69 -11.12 27.23
C ILE A 432 -7.09 -10.53 25.88
N ALA A 433 -7.49 -11.36 24.90
CA ALA A 433 -7.98 -10.87 23.61
C ALA A 433 -9.27 -10.04 23.74
N VAL A 434 -10.18 -10.44 24.64
CA VAL A 434 -11.39 -9.69 25.02
C VAL A 434 -11.03 -8.34 25.63
N ALA A 435 -10.00 -8.26 26.47
CA ALA A 435 -9.54 -7.00 27.07
C ALA A 435 -9.01 -6.00 26.03
N PHE A 436 -8.51 -6.47 24.88
CA PHE A 436 -8.20 -5.64 23.72
C PHE A 436 -9.43 -5.23 22.91
N GLY A 437 -10.60 -5.77 23.23
CA GLY A 437 -11.84 -5.55 22.49
C GLY A 437 -11.92 -6.34 21.19
N TYR A 438 -11.37 -7.57 21.14
CA TYR A 438 -11.46 -8.39 19.93
C TYR A 438 -12.78 -9.17 19.88
N PRO A 439 -13.70 -8.89 18.93
CA PRO A 439 -15.06 -9.44 18.97
C PRO A 439 -15.11 -10.97 18.83
N ILE A 440 -14.25 -11.54 18.00
CA ILE A 440 -14.22 -12.99 17.76
C ILE A 440 -13.85 -13.73 19.06
N ALA A 441 -12.92 -13.19 19.86
CA ALA A 441 -12.59 -13.77 21.17
C ALA A 441 -13.73 -13.62 22.19
N MET A 442 -14.52 -12.53 22.10
CA MET A 442 -15.72 -12.36 22.92
C MET A 442 -16.75 -13.43 22.58
N THR A 443 -16.93 -13.74 21.28
CA THR A 443 -17.83 -14.79 20.82
C THR A 443 -17.44 -16.16 21.35
N ASP A 444 -16.17 -16.55 21.17
CA ASP A 444 -15.71 -17.87 21.61
C ASP A 444 -15.74 -18.04 23.13
N LEU A 445 -15.34 -16.99 23.87
CA LEU A 445 -15.46 -17.00 25.33
C LEU A 445 -16.94 -17.03 25.75
N GLY A 446 -17.80 -16.28 25.06
CA GLY A 446 -19.23 -16.26 25.28
C GLY A 446 -19.87 -17.64 25.14
N LYS A 447 -19.56 -18.34 24.03
CA LYS A 447 -20.00 -19.72 23.76
C LYS A 447 -19.54 -20.69 24.85
N MET A 448 -18.26 -20.60 25.23
CA MET A 448 -17.69 -21.45 26.29
C MET A 448 -18.40 -21.25 27.64
N LEU A 449 -18.72 -20.00 27.99
CA LEU A 449 -19.36 -19.67 29.26
C LEU A 449 -20.87 -19.98 29.28
N CYS A 450 -21.57 -19.85 28.16
CA CYS A 450 -22.97 -20.27 28.03
C CYS A 450 -23.18 -21.78 28.27
N GLY A 451 -22.15 -22.60 28.00
CA GLY A 451 -22.17 -24.03 28.32
C GLY A 451 -21.86 -24.38 29.78
N SER A 452 -21.75 -23.38 30.67
CA SER A 452 -21.31 -23.53 32.06
C SER A 452 -22.24 -22.83 33.05
N GLU A 453 -21.92 -22.85 34.36
CA GLU A 453 -22.67 -22.12 35.41
C GLU A 453 -22.58 -20.58 35.28
N ARG A 454 -21.90 -20.06 34.25
CA ARG A 454 -21.62 -18.63 34.02
C ARG A 454 -22.33 -18.09 32.78
N GLU A 455 -23.52 -18.61 32.51
CA GLU A 455 -24.32 -18.28 31.32
C GLU A 455 -24.55 -16.77 31.16
N ASP A 456 -24.86 -16.05 32.24
CA ASP A 456 -25.09 -14.60 32.21
C ASP A 456 -23.87 -13.82 31.67
N GLU A 457 -22.66 -14.22 32.06
CA GLU A 457 -21.41 -13.63 31.55
C GLU A 457 -21.22 -13.98 30.07
N GLY A 458 -21.54 -15.22 29.69
CA GLY A 458 -21.48 -15.68 28.31
C GLY A 458 -22.40 -14.87 27.39
N LEU A 459 -23.65 -14.67 27.81
CA LEU A 459 -24.64 -13.87 27.08
C LEU A 459 -24.23 -12.40 26.99
N ALA A 460 -23.64 -11.83 28.04
CA ALA A 460 -23.14 -10.46 28.01
C ALA A 460 -22.04 -10.28 26.95
N LEU A 461 -21.09 -11.23 26.86
CA LEU A 461 -20.04 -11.22 25.85
C LEU A 461 -20.57 -11.40 24.43
N LEU A 462 -21.52 -12.30 24.22
CA LEU A 462 -22.18 -12.48 22.91
C LEU A 462 -22.89 -11.20 22.47
N ASN A 463 -23.62 -10.53 23.37
CA ASN A 463 -24.26 -9.25 23.07
C ASN A 463 -23.24 -8.15 22.73
N GLU A 464 -22.12 -8.09 23.45
CA GLU A 464 -21.05 -7.13 23.16
C GLU A 464 -20.43 -7.40 21.78
N ALA A 465 -20.08 -8.65 21.46
CA ALA A 465 -19.56 -9.04 20.15
C ALA A 465 -20.56 -8.73 19.02
N ALA A 466 -21.85 -9.05 19.22
CA ALA A 466 -22.89 -8.77 18.25
C ALA A 466 -23.11 -7.27 18.01
N SER A 467 -22.97 -6.45 19.06
CA SER A 467 -23.03 -4.97 18.95
C SER A 467 -21.92 -4.42 18.05
N ARG A 468 -20.76 -5.11 18.04
CA ARG A 468 -19.60 -4.84 17.18
C ARG A 468 -19.72 -5.51 15.81
N LYS A 469 -20.88 -6.10 15.51
CA LYS A 469 -21.23 -6.75 14.25
C LYS A 469 -20.48 -8.05 13.98
N ASP A 470 -19.94 -8.71 15.00
CA ASP A 470 -19.39 -10.07 14.84
C ASP A 470 -20.46 -11.03 14.27
N PRO A 471 -20.23 -11.67 13.11
CA PRO A 471 -21.26 -12.48 12.46
C PRO A 471 -21.64 -13.71 13.26
N GLU A 472 -20.68 -14.38 13.89
CA GLU A 472 -20.90 -15.61 14.66
C GLU A 472 -21.72 -15.30 15.94
N ALA A 473 -21.40 -14.24 16.69
CA ALA A 473 -22.21 -13.83 17.84
C ALA A 473 -23.64 -13.46 17.46
N ASN A 474 -23.82 -12.77 16.33
CA ASN A 474 -25.15 -12.47 15.80
C ASN A 474 -25.90 -13.76 15.41
N TYR A 475 -25.22 -14.78 14.88
CA TYR A 475 -25.83 -16.08 14.62
C TYR A 475 -26.28 -16.77 15.91
N GLU A 476 -25.40 -16.86 16.91
CA GLU A 476 -25.69 -17.48 18.21
C GLU A 476 -26.88 -16.81 18.92
N LEU A 477 -26.89 -15.48 19.00
CA LEU A 477 -28.02 -14.73 19.57
C LEU A 477 -29.29 -14.88 18.73
N GLY A 478 -29.17 -14.98 17.40
CA GLY A 478 -30.29 -15.25 16.51
C GLY A 478 -30.91 -16.62 16.75
N GLU A 479 -30.08 -17.64 16.96
CA GLU A 479 -30.52 -19.00 17.28
C GLU A 479 -31.20 -19.06 18.65
N LEU A 480 -30.61 -18.43 19.67
CA LEU A 480 -31.19 -18.32 21.01
C LEU A 480 -32.53 -17.59 20.99
N SER A 481 -32.63 -16.47 20.26
CA SER A 481 -33.87 -15.70 20.10
C SER A 481 -34.96 -16.53 19.42
N ALA A 482 -34.60 -17.29 18.37
CA ALA A 482 -35.54 -18.15 17.67
C ALA A 482 -36.07 -19.29 18.59
N LYS A 483 -35.17 -19.93 19.35
CA LYS A 483 -35.53 -20.96 20.35
C LYS A 483 -36.41 -20.39 21.48
N GLY A 484 -36.16 -19.15 21.88
CA GLY A 484 -36.96 -18.42 22.87
C GLY A 484 -38.28 -17.86 22.35
N GLY A 485 -38.55 -17.96 21.05
CA GLY A 485 -39.79 -17.49 20.41
C GLY A 485 -39.79 -16.01 19.99
N ASP A 486 -38.69 -15.27 20.18
CA ASP A 486 -38.51 -13.93 19.61
C ASP A 486 -38.04 -14.03 18.14
N LEU A 487 -38.98 -14.35 17.26
CA LEU A 487 -38.70 -14.55 15.84
C LEU A 487 -38.29 -13.26 15.12
N GLN A 488 -38.77 -12.10 15.58
CA GLN A 488 -38.41 -10.83 14.97
C GLN A 488 -36.99 -10.42 15.36
N GLY A 489 -36.64 -10.53 16.64
CA GLY A 489 -35.27 -10.33 17.11
C GLY A 489 -34.29 -11.31 16.45
N ALA A 490 -34.70 -12.58 16.30
CA ALA A 490 -33.92 -13.58 15.56
C ALA A 490 -33.60 -13.14 14.14
N LEU A 491 -34.59 -12.66 13.37
CA LEU A 491 -34.34 -12.18 12.00
C LEU A 491 -33.39 -10.98 11.95
N ASP A 492 -33.44 -10.07 12.92
CA ASP A 492 -32.59 -8.89 12.93
C ASP A 492 -31.12 -9.24 13.25
N PHE A 493 -30.90 -10.15 14.20
CA PHE A 493 -29.57 -10.72 14.47
C PHE A 493 -29.04 -11.51 13.27
N LEU A 494 -29.83 -12.45 12.74
CA LEU A 494 -29.40 -13.28 11.61
C LEU A 494 -29.12 -12.45 10.35
N ARG A 495 -29.88 -11.37 10.11
CA ARG A 495 -29.59 -10.40 9.04
C ARG A 495 -28.23 -9.75 9.19
N SER A 496 -27.87 -9.36 10.41
CA SER A 496 -26.55 -8.79 10.69
C SER A 496 -25.44 -9.79 10.37
N ALA A 497 -25.63 -11.08 10.71
CA ALA A 497 -24.65 -12.13 10.43
C ALA A 497 -24.50 -12.44 8.93
N TRP A 498 -25.59 -12.74 8.21
CA TRP A 498 -25.48 -13.14 6.80
C TRP A 498 -25.07 -12.00 5.87
N THR A 499 -25.27 -10.74 6.26
CA THR A 499 -24.74 -9.56 5.52
C THR A 499 -23.22 -9.62 5.33
N TYR A 500 -22.50 -10.27 6.25
CA TYR A 500 -21.04 -10.46 6.21
C TYR A 500 -20.62 -11.87 5.76
N GLY A 501 -21.52 -12.66 5.17
CA GLY A 501 -21.16 -13.93 4.55
C GLY A 501 -21.50 -15.19 5.34
N HIS A 502 -22.08 -15.07 6.54
CA HIS A 502 -22.39 -16.24 7.37
C HIS A 502 -23.49 -17.12 6.75
N PHE A 503 -23.13 -18.34 6.37
CA PHE A 503 -23.98 -19.22 5.57
C PHE A 503 -25.16 -19.80 6.38
N GLU A 504 -24.86 -20.32 7.56
CA GLU A 504 -25.81 -20.91 8.51
C GLU A 504 -26.85 -19.88 8.95
N ALA A 505 -26.42 -18.63 9.19
CA ALA A 505 -27.33 -17.54 9.53
C ALA A 505 -28.34 -17.24 8.42
N ALA A 506 -27.95 -17.29 7.15
CA ALA A 506 -28.87 -17.11 6.03
C ALA A 506 -29.89 -18.26 5.96
N ALA A 507 -29.44 -19.50 6.17
CA ALA A 507 -30.30 -20.67 6.18
C ALA A 507 -31.31 -20.62 7.33
N LEU A 508 -30.87 -20.28 8.54
CA LEU A 508 -31.74 -20.13 9.70
C LEU A 508 -32.70 -18.95 9.53
N ALA A 509 -32.24 -17.81 9.01
CA ALA A 509 -33.11 -16.66 8.73
C ALA A 509 -34.22 -17.03 7.74
N ARG A 510 -33.91 -17.88 6.75
CA ARG A 510 -34.90 -18.38 5.80
C ARG A 510 -35.96 -19.23 6.50
N GLN A 511 -35.53 -20.16 7.36
CA GLN A 511 -36.44 -21.03 8.12
C GLN A 511 -37.37 -20.20 9.03
N VAL A 512 -36.80 -19.23 9.76
CA VAL A 512 -37.58 -18.32 10.63
C VAL A 512 -38.59 -17.51 9.80
N ALA A 513 -38.17 -16.95 8.67
CA ALA A 513 -39.04 -16.16 7.80
C ALA A 513 -40.20 -17.00 7.21
N ASP A 514 -39.92 -18.23 6.78
CA ASP A 514 -40.94 -19.14 6.24
C ASP A 514 -41.94 -19.55 7.34
N TYR A 515 -41.45 -19.91 8.53
CA TYR A 515 -42.30 -20.21 9.68
C TYR A 515 -43.21 -19.03 10.05
N MET A 516 -42.66 -17.80 10.13
CA MET A 516 -43.48 -16.60 10.41
C MET A 516 -44.55 -16.37 9.34
N LEU A 517 -44.27 -16.64 8.06
CA LEU A 517 -45.25 -16.50 6.98
C LEU A 517 -46.37 -17.55 7.06
N GLU A 518 -46.02 -18.79 7.41
CA GLU A 518 -46.98 -19.89 7.58
C GLU A 518 -47.91 -19.66 8.77
N GLN A 519 -47.34 -19.19 9.89
CA GLN A 519 -48.09 -18.94 11.13
C GLN A 519 -48.77 -17.56 11.15
N GLY A 520 -48.57 -16.73 10.12
CA GLY A 520 -49.15 -15.38 10.06
C GLY A 520 -48.58 -14.41 11.10
N ILE A 521 -47.34 -14.63 11.54
CA ILE A 521 -46.65 -13.81 12.54
C ILE A 521 -45.97 -12.62 11.85
N GLY A 522 -46.19 -11.41 12.37
CA GLY A 522 -45.54 -10.20 11.88
C GLY A 522 -46.10 -9.66 10.54
N LYS A 523 -45.42 -8.65 9.98
CA LYS A 523 -45.89 -7.97 8.76
C LYS A 523 -45.48 -8.74 7.50
N ARG A 524 -46.43 -9.47 6.91
CA ARG A 524 -46.24 -10.32 5.71
C ARG A 524 -45.41 -9.68 4.59
N SER A 525 -45.59 -8.39 4.30
CA SER A 525 -44.84 -7.70 3.23
C SER A 525 -43.34 -7.57 3.54
N MET A 526 -42.99 -7.33 4.80
CA MET A 526 -41.60 -7.20 5.24
C MET A 526 -40.90 -8.56 5.24
N ILE A 527 -41.58 -9.60 5.73
CA ILE A 527 -41.01 -10.95 5.78
C ILE A 527 -40.82 -11.52 4.38
N LYS A 528 -41.76 -11.27 3.45
CA LYS A 528 -41.57 -11.62 2.03
C LYS A 528 -40.38 -10.90 1.39
N ARG A 529 -40.15 -9.63 1.75
CA ARG A 529 -38.98 -8.88 1.29
C ARG A 529 -37.71 -9.51 1.83
N GLU A 530 -37.69 -9.84 3.11
CA GLU A 530 -36.55 -10.49 3.75
C GLU A 530 -36.21 -11.83 3.12
N ALA A 531 -37.20 -12.69 2.97
CA ALA A 531 -37.08 -13.99 2.32
C ALA A 531 -36.53 -13.88 0.88
N LYS A 532 -36.86 -12.80 0.16
CA LYS A 532 -36.32 -12.49 -1.17
C LYS A 532 -34.85 -12.02 -1.12
N GLU A 533 -34.50 -11.19 -0.15
CA GLU A 533 -33.12 -10.72 0.06
C GLU A 533 -32.20 -11.89 0.43
N ILE A 534 -32.64 -12.78 1.33
CA ILE A 534 -31.92 -14.01 1.71
C ILE A 534 -31.71 -14.93 0.50
N ALA A 535 -32.75 -15.18 -0.30
CA ALA A 535 -32.64 -16.05 -1.48
C ALA A 535 -31.68 -15.49 -2.54
N ALA A 536 -31.64 -14.15 -2.70
CA ALA A 536 -30.68 -13.50 -3.59
C ALA A 536 -29.23 -13.63 -3.08
N PHE A 537 -29.03 -13.62 -1.77
CA PHE A 537 -27.74 -13.87 -1.13
C PHE A 537 -27.27 -15.32 -1.31
N GLN A 538 -28.12 -16.30 -0.99
CA GLN A 538 -27.81 -17.73 -1.12
C GLN A 538 -27.45 -18.10 -2.57
N LYS A 539 -28.21 -17.61 -3.56
CA LYS A 539 -27.91 -17.86 -4.98
C LYS A 539 -26.51 -17.36 -5.40
N LYS A 540 -26.07 -16.23 -4.85
CA LYS A 540 -24.74 -15.68 -5.13
C LYS A 540 -23.63 -16.50 -4.46
N LEU A 541 -23.86 -16.98 -3.24
CA LEU A 541 -22.96 -17.89 -2.55
C LEU A 541 -22.78 -19.21 -3.32
N ASP A 542 -23.88 -19.82 -3.77
CA ASP A 542 -23.85 -21.06 -4.54
C ASP A 542 -23.05 -20.89 -5.84
N THR A 543 -23.25 -19.77 -6.54
CA THR A 543 -22.49 -19.44 -7.76
C THR A 543 -20.98 -19.33 -7.49
N ARG A 544 -20.59 -18.85 -6.31
CA ARG A 544 -19.18 -18.71 -5.90
C ARG A 544 -18.56 -20.02 -5.44
N LEU A 545 -19.31 -20.86 -4.73
CA LEU A 545 -18.85 -22.19 -4.30
C LEU A 545 -18.57 -23.09 -5.52
N VAL A 546 -19.42 -23.02 -6.54
CA VAL A 546 -19.21 -23.73 -7.82
C VAL A 546 -17.96 -23.23 -8.55
N ALA A 547 -17.69 -21.93 -8.55
CA ALA A 547 -16.52 -21.34 -9.20
C ALA A 547 -15.18 -21.63 -8.47
N ASN A 548 -15.20 -21.93 -7.17
CA ASN A 548 -13.99 -22.29 -6.40
C ASN A 548 -13.69 -23.81 -6.44
N ALA A 549 -14.62 -24.63 -6.94
CA ALA A 549 -14.47 -26.09 -7.07
C ALA A 549 -14.03 -26.54 -8.49
N SER A 550 -13.95 -25.59 -9.43
CA SER A 550 -13.45 -25.73 -10.80
C SER A 550 -12.09 -25.06 -10.93
#